data_AF-A0AAV3IF67-F1
#
_entry.id   AF-A0AAV3IF67-F1
#
_cell.length_a   1.000
_cell.length_b   1.000
_cell.length_c   1.000
_cell.angle_alpha   90.00
_cell.angle_beta   90.00
_cell.angle_gamma   90.00
#
_symmetry.space_group_name_H-M   'P 1'
#
loop_
_entity.id
_entity.type
_entity.pdbx_description
1 polymer ?
#
loop_
_entity_poly.entity_id
_entity_poly.type
_entity_poly.pdbx_seq_one_letter_code
_entity_poly.pdbx_strand_id
1 'polypeptide(L)'
;MPLPFILGGLAASGLAGAAVLGGLVAGPALAILGAISTDEMEKKRDDAKAYLSQVEAAVKKADAMIDNIQAVRKVVDLFTEQITKLDALFFSLSQGTIATMKKHHYDTSLYNQKEKDQLCVTVSTLMTLSAFLKVLIMDEHQKLNEKAQKALNLMQDQMDSLKNGNYSLDGIGFRQARLKDLRDDKNS
;
A
#
# COMPACT_ATOMS: atom_id res chain seq x y z
N MET A 1 28.59 -13.38 -18.66
CA MET A 1 28.04 -14.24 -17.58
C MET A 1 27.18 -13.36 -16.69
N PRO A 2 25.85 -13.47 -16.69
CA PRO A 2 25.02 -12.75 -15.73
C PRO A 2 24.80 -13.61 -14.47
N LEU A 3 25.10 -13.03 -13.31
CA LEU A 3 24.80 -13.61 -12.00
C LEU A 3 23.33 -13.31 -11.61
N PRO A 4 22.63 -14.25 -10.98
CA PRO A 4 21.27 -14.05 -10.49
C PRO A 4 21.29 -13.29 -9.16
N PHE A 5 20.62 -12.14 -9.09
CA PHE A 5 20.39 -11.48 -7.80
C PHE A 5 19.21 -12.14 -7.10
N ILE A 6 19.53 -12.65 -5.91
CA ILE A 6 18.71 -13.44 -5.02
C ILE A 6 17.51 -12.62 -4.55
N LEU A 7 16.33 -13.06 -4.99
CA LEU A 7 15.05 -12.88 -4.31
C LEU A 7 15.16 -13.57 -2.94
N GLY A 8 15.42 -12.79 -1.90
CA GLY A 8 15.69 -13.33 -0.56
C GLY A 8 15.11 -12.46 0.54
N GLY A 9 13.82 -12.66 0.82
CA GLY A 9 13.27 -12.44 2.16
C GLY A 9 12.31 -11.26 2.34
N LEU A 10 11.03 -11.48 2.05
CA LEU A 10 9.98 -11.25 3.05
C LEU A 10 8.76 -12.15 2.77
N ALA A 11 8.91 -13.44 3.10
CA ALA A 11 7.78 -14.31 3.38
C ALA A 11 7.27 -13.99 4.79
N ALA A 12 6.34 -13.05 4.90
CA ALA A 12 5.44 -12.79 6.03
C ALA A 12 4.60 -11.57 5.62
N SER A 13 3.41 -11.68 5.04
CA SER A 13 2.20 -12.20 5.68
C SER A 13 1.18 -12.62 4.61
N GLY A 14 1.45 -13.72 3.92
CA GLY A 14 0.37 -14.48 3.30
C GLY A 14 -0.50 -15.11 4.40
N LEU A 15 -1.83 -15.02 4.25
CA LEU A 15 -2.86 -15.81 4.95
C LEU A 15 -3.51 -15.28 6.25
N ALA A 16 -3.55 -13.97 6.48
CA ALA A 16 -4.61 -13.38 7.35
C ALA A 16 -5.84 -12.89 6.56
N GLY A 17 -5.79 -12.93 5.22
CA GLY A 17 -6.86 -12.41 4.34
C GLY A 17 -8.00 -13.38 4.05
N ALA A 18 -7.88 -14.67 4.39
CA ALA A 18 -8.93 -15.64 4.13
C ALA A 18 -10.13 -15.51 5.09
N ALA A 19 -9.91 -15.03 6.32
CA ALA A 19 -10.98 -14.81 7.29
C ALA A 19 -11.72 -13.47 7.06
N VAL A 20 -11.02 -12.43 6.60
CA VAL A 20 -11.58 -11.07 6.46
C VAL A 20 -12.43 -10.89 5.20
N LEU A 21 -12.24 -11.74 4.18
CA LEU A 21 -13.19 -11.88 3.07
C LEU A 21 -14.31 -12.90 3.37
N GLY A 22 -14.13 -13.75 4.38
CA GLY A 22 -15.08 -14.80 4.76
C GLY A 22 -16.28 -14.33 5.58
N GLY A 23 -16.20 -13.17 6.24
CA GLY A 23 -17.25 -12.73 7.17
C GLY A 23 -18.51 -12.15 6.52
N LEU A 24 -18.42 -11.56 5.32
CA LEU A 24 -19.53 -10.80 4.72
C LEU A 24 -20.15 -11.45 3.47
N VAL A 25 -19.46 -12.41 2.85
CA VAL A 25 -19.93 -13.16 1.67
C VAL A 25 -20.55 -14.51 2.07
N ALA A 26 -20.17 -15.08 3.22
CA ALA A 26 -20.71 -16.35 3.69
C ALA A 26 -22.08 -16.25 4.39
N GLY A 27 -22.58 -15.04 4.67
CA GLY A 27 -23.86 -14.86 5.35
C GLY A 27 -25.04 -14.93 4.37
N PRO A 28 -25.30 -13.87 3.57
CA PRO A 28 -26.51 -13.83 2.74
C PRO A 28 -26.45 -14.73 1.51
N ALA A 29 -25.35 -14.73 0.76
CA ALA A 29 -25.26 -15.46 -0.51
C ALA A 29 -25.16 -16.98 -0.32
N LEU A 30 -24.37 -17.46 0.66
CA LEU A 30 -24.33 -18.89 1.00
C LEU A 30 -25.60 -19.37 1.71
N ALA A 31 -26.29 -18.54 2.50
CA ALA A 31 -27.61 -18.91 3.02
C ALA A 31 -28.66 -19.01 1.89
N ILE A 32 -28.63 -18.10 0.92
CA ILE A 32 -29.49 -18.16 -0.26
C ILE A 32 -29.18 -19.40 -1.11
N LEU A 33 -27.90 -19.74 -1.31
CA LEU A 33 -27.51 -20.93 -2.08
C LEU A 33 -27.74 -22.25 -1.32
N GLY A 34 -27.57 -22.24 0.00
CA GLY A 34 -27.77 -23.41 0.88
C GLY A 34 -29.24 -23.70 1.23
N ALA A 35 -30.12 -22.71 1.10
CA ALA A 35 -31.57 -22.89 1.23
C ALA A 35 -32.22 -23.52 -0.01
N ILE A 36 -31.48 -23.72 -1.10
CA ILE A 36 -31.95 -24.46 -2.28
C ILE A 36 -31.76 -25.96 -2.01
N SER A 37 -32.59 -26.53 -1.13
CA SER A 37 -32.88 -27.96 -1.20
C SER A 37 -33.92 -28.17 -2.31
N THR A 38 -33.71 -29.17 -3.15
CA THR A 38 -34.55 -29.50 -4.31
C THR A 38 -36.02 -29.77 -3.97
N ASP A 39 -36.35 -29.96 -2.69
CA ASP A 39 -37.68 -30.36 -2.22
C ASP A 39 -38.66 -29.19 -1.96
N GLU A 40 -38.20 -27.92 -1.88
CA GLU A 40 -39.08 -26.75 -1.61
C GLU A 40 -39.63 -26.05 -2.87
N MET A 41 -39.28 -26.51 -4.08
CA MET A 41 -39.56 -25.81 -5.33
C MET A 41 -41.03 -25.90 -5.80
N GLU A 42 -41.84 -26.79 -5.25
CA GLU A 42 -43.19 -27.06 -5.77
C GLU A 42 -44.29 -26.12 -5.23
N LYS A 43 -44.01 -25.28 -4.21
CA LYS A 43 -45.09 -24.61 -3.45
C LYS A 43 -45.19 -23.10 -3.44
N LYS A 44 -44.28 -22.28 -3.99
CA LYS A 44 -44.31 -20.85 -3.63
C LYS A 44 -44.02 -19.86 -4.77
N ARG A 45 -45.08 -19.45 -5.47
CA ARG A 45 -45.05 -18.38 -6.48
C ARG A 45 -44.90 -16.97 -5.87
N ASP A 46 -45.42 -16.76 -4.65
CA ASP A 46 -45.26 -15.49 -3.92
C ASP A 46 -43.90 -15.40 -3.24
N ASP A 47 -43.37 -16.50 -2.68
CA ASP A 47 -41.98 -16.50 -2.22
C ASP A 47 -41.00 -16.33 -3.38
N ALA A 48 -41.30 -16.81 -4.60
CA ALA A 48 -40.43 -16.59 -5.75
C ALA A 48 -40.18 -15.10 -6.05
N LYS A 49 -41.16 -14.22 -5.81
CA LYS A 49 -40.97 -12.76 -5.92
C LYS A 49 -40.09 -12.21 -4.79
N ALA A 50 -40.33 -12.65 -3.56
CA ALA A 50 -39.51 -12.25 -2.41
C ALA A 50 -38.05 -12.76 -2.54
N TYR A 51 -37.86 -13.96 -3.08
CA TYR A 51 -36.56 -14.54 -3.42
C TYR A 51 -35.86 -13.75 -4.52
N LEU A 52 -36.58 -13.36 -5.57
CA LEU A 52 -36.02 -12.53 -6.64
C LEU A 52 -35.55 -11.17 -6.09
N SER A 53 -36.33 -10.53 -5.21
CA SER A 53 -35.91 -9.29 -4.54
C SER A 53 -34.67 -9.47 -3.63
N GLN A 54 -34.53 -10.60 -2.95
CA GLN A 54 -33.35 -10.91 -2.14
C GLN A 54 -32.10 -11.15 -3.02
N VAL A 55 -32.26 -11.88 -4.13
CA VAL A 55 -31.18 -12.11 -5.11
C VAL A 55 -30.75 -10.79 -5.74
N GLU A 56 -31.68 -9.93 -6.14
CA GLU A 56 -31.37 -8.60 -6.68
C GLU A 56 -30.61 -7.72 -5.68
N ALA A 57 -31.02 -7.74 -4.40
CA ALA A 57 -30.32 -7.01 -3.35
C ALA A 57 -28.90 -7.55 -3.12
N ALA A 58 -28.73 -8.88 -3.17
CA ALA A 58 -27.42 -9.52 -3.06
C ALA A 58 -26.51 -9.19 -4.24
N VAL A 59 -27.04 -9.21 -5.47
CA VAL A 59 -26.31 -8.83 -6.70
C VAL A 59 -25.86 -7.37 -6.62
N LYS A 60 -26.75 -6.44 -6.26
CA LYS A 60 -26.38 -5.02 -6.08
C LYS A 60 -25.27 -4.83 -5.05
N LYS A 61 -25.31 -5.59 -3.95
CA LYS A 61 -24.26 -5.57 -2.93
C LYS A 61 -22.93 -6.13 -3.47
N ALA A 62 -22.98 -7.20 -4.25
CA ALA A 62 -21.80 -7.78 -4.90
C ALA A 62 -21.18 -6.82 -5.94
N ASP A 63 -22.00 -6.16 -6.76
CA ASP A 63 -21.55 -5.16 -7.73
C ASP A 63 -20.83 -4.00 -7.03
N ALA A 64 -21.40 -3.46 -5.95
CA ALA A 64 -20.76 -2.42 -5.16
C ALA A 64 -19.42 -2.86 -4.53
N MET A 65 -19.29 -4.15 -4.15
CA MET A 65 -18.03 -4.71 -3.68
C MET A 65 -16.99 -4.83 -4.80
N ILE A 66 -17.41 -5.25 -6.00
CA ILE A 66 -16.55 -5.33 -7.18
C ILE A 66 -15.99 -3.95 -7.52
N ASP A 67 -16.84 -2.92 -7.53
CA ASP A 67 -16.43 -1.54 -7.79
C ASP A 67 -15.40 -1.04 -6.77
N ASN A 68 -15.60 -1.32 -5.48
CA ASN A 68 -14.64 -0.98 -4.43
C ASN A 68 -13.30 -1.70 -4.62
N ILE A 69 -13.31 -3.01 -4.91
CA ILE A 69 -12.09 -3.78 -5.16
C ILE A 69 -11.34 -3.25 -6.39
N GLN A 70 -12.06 -2.86 -7.45
CA GLN A 70 -11.45 -2.24 -8.63
C GLN A 70 -10.81 -0.89 -8.30
N ALA A 71 -11.46 -0.06 -7.48
CA ALA A 71 -10.90 1.21 -7.01
C ALA A 71 -9.62 0.99 -6.19
N VAL A 72 -9.63 0.03 -5.26
CA VAL A 72 -8.44 -0.36 -4.47
C VAL A 72 -7.32 -0.85 -5.38
N ARG A 73 -7.61 -1.70 -6.37
CA ARG A 73 -6.61 -2.20 -7.34
C ARG A 73 -5.88 -1.05 -8.03
N LYS A 74 -6.62 -0.07 -8.55
CA LYS A 74 -6.02 1.10 -9.22
C LYS A 74 -5.05 1.85 -8.32
N VAL A 75 -5.37 2.00 -7.03
CA VAL A 75 -4.48 2.65 -6.08
C VAL A 75 -3.26 1.78 -5.76
N VAL A 76 -3.43 0.47 -5.60
CA VAL A 76 -2.32 -0.47 -5.40
C VAL A 76 -1.34 -0.44 -6.58
N ASP A 77 -1.85 -0.34 -7.81
CA ASP A 77 -1.01 -0.24 -9.00
C ASP A 77 -0.15 1.04 -8.97
N LEU A 78 -0.76 2.19 -8.64
CA LEU A 78 -0.04 3.46 -8.47
C LEU A 78 1.00 3.40 -7.34
N PHE A 79 0.64 2.80 -6.21
CA PHE A 79 1.57 2.59 -5.10
C PHE A 79 2.78 1.77 -5.53
N THR A 80 2.53 0.66 -6.24
CA THR A 80 3.57 -0.25 -6.72
C THR A 80 4.53 0.45 -7.68
N GLU A 81 3.98 1.27 -8.59
CA GLU A 81 4.78 2.06 -9.52
C GLU A 81 5.69 3.06 -8.78
N GLN A 82 5.16 3.76 -7.77
CA GLN A 82 5.94 4.73 -6.97
C GLN A 82 7.00 4.03 -6.11
N ILE A 83 6.67 2.89 -5.49
CA ILE A 83 7.64 2.09 -4.71
C ILE A 83 8.81 1.67 -5.60
N THR A 84 8.52 1.13 -6.78
CA THR A 84 9.55 0.64 -7.71
C THR A 84 10.50 1.77 -8.12
N LYS A 85 9.93 2.93 -8.41
CA LYS A 85 10.66 4.15 -8.76
C LYS A 85 11.55 4.65 -7.63
N LEU A 86 11.02 4.71 -6.40
CA LEU A 86 11.76 5.18 -5.24
C LEU A 86 12.86 4.19 -4.81
N ASP A 87 12.59 2.88 -4.92
CA ASP A 87 13.55 1.82 -4.63
C ASP A 87 14.77 1.89 -5.57
N ALA A 88 14.54 2.06 -6.88
CA ALA A 88 15.63 2.24 -7.84
C ALA A 88 16.50 3.48 -7.54
N LEU A 89 15.87 4.60 -7.16
CA LEU A 89 16.59 5.81 -6.74
C LEU A 89 17.38 5.58 -5.44
N PHE A 90 16.77 4.96 -4.44
CA PHE A 90 17.41 4.63 -3.18
C PHE A 90 18.63 3.73 -3.39
N PHE A 91 18.50 2.71 -4.23
CA PHE A 91 19.61 1.81 -4.59
C PHE A 91 20.77 2.58 -5.21
N SER A 92 20.49 3.50 -6.16
CA SER A 92 21.50 4.34 -6.78
C SER A 92 22.20 5.27 -5.77
N LEU A 93 21.45 5.95 -4.91
CA LEU A 93 21.99 6.84 -3.87
C LEU A 93 22.85 6.08 -2.85
N SER A 94 22.40 4.88 -2.48
CA SER A 94 23.09 4.01 -1.52
C SER A 94 24.47 3.59 -1.98
N GLN A 95 24.65 3.29 -3.27
CA GLN A 95 25.96 2.92 -3.80
C GLN A 95 27.00 4.03 -3.59
N GLY A 96 26.66 5.27 -3.94
CA GLY A 96 27.54 6.42 -3.73
C GLY A 96 27.86 6.60 -2.24
N THR A 97 26.83 6.48 -1.38
CA THR A 97 27.00 6.69 0.06
C THR A 97 27.85 5.60 0.71
N ILE A 98 27.69 4.34 0.30
CA ILE A 98 28.53 3.22 0.73
C ILE A 98 29.99 3.42 0.27
N ALA A 99 30.22 3.93 -0.94
CA ALA A 99 31.56 4.23 -1.41
C ALA A 99 32.23 5.31 -0.54
N THR A 100 31.52 6.38 -0.20
CA THR A 100 31.98 7.42 0.72
C THR A 100 32.27 6.86 2.12
N MET A 101 31.39 6.00 2.64
CA MET A 101 31.60 5.33 3.92
C MET A 101 32.88 4.51 3.92
N LYS A 102 33.12 3.71 2.88
CA LYS A 102 34.33 2.89 2.76
C LYS A 102 35.60 3.74 2.65
N LYS A 103 35.57 4.84 1.88
CA LYS A 103 36.68 5.79 1.73
C LYS A 103 37.19 6.34 3.06
N HIS A 104 36.27 6.61 3.98
CA HIS A 104 36.57 7.17 5.31
C HIS A 104 36.56 6.12 6.42
N HIS A 105 36.67 4.82 6.09
CA HIS A 105 36.64 3.72 7.07
C HIS A 105 35.44 3.78 8.04
N TYR A 106 34.28 4.22 7.53
CA TYR A 106 33.04 4.42 8.29
C TYR A 106 33.09 5.50 9.38
N ASP A 107 34.15 6.31 9.44
CA ASP A 107 34.24 7.47 10.34
C ASP A 107 33.54 8.69 9.73
N THR A 108 32.36 9.02 10.28
CA THR A 108 31.53 10.13 9.81
C THR A 108 32.08 11.51 10.17
N SER A 109 33.03 11.60 11.12
CA SER A 109 33.64 12.88 11.51
C SER A 109 34.51 13.46 10.38
N LEU A 110 35.03 12.60 9.50
CA LEU A 110 35.89 12.95 8.37
C LEU A 110 35.11 13.47 7.14
N TYR A 111 33.78 13.46 7.20
CA TYR A 111 32.96 13.77 6.04
C TYR A 111 32.94 15.28 5.82
N ASN A 112 33.19 15.69 4.56
CA ASN A 112 32.92 17.05 4.15
C ASN A 112 31.41 17.32 4.03
N GLN A 113 31.02 18.57 3.82
CA GLN A 113 29.60 18.94 3.75
C GLN A 113 28.85 18.19 2.64
N LYS A 114 29.45 18.04 1.46
CA LYS A 114 28.84 17.31 0.33
C LYS A 114 28.62 15.83 0.65
N GLU A 115 29.56 15.19 1.33
CA GLU A 115 29.46 13.80 1.78
C GLU A 115 28.37 13.64 2.86
N LYS A 116 28.22 14.61 3.76
CA LYS A 116 27.13 14.68 4.74
C LYS A 116 25.77 14.89 4.07
N ASP A 117 25.69 15.78 3.09
CA ASP A 117 24.46 16.02 2.33
C ASP A 117 24.03 14.76 1.58
N GLN A 118 24.98 14.08 0.92
CA GLN A 118 24.72 12.82 0.23
C GLN A 118 24.20 11.71 1.17
N LEU A 119 24.82 11.58 2.35
CA LEU A 119 24.36 10.66 3.39
C LEU A 119 22.94 11.02 3.83
N CYS A 120 22.69 12.30 4.09
CA CYS A 120 21.38 12.77 4.51
C CYS A 120 20.30 12.49 3.45
N VAL A 121 20.55 12.82 2.18
CA VAL A 121 19.64 12.51 1.07
C VAL A 121 19.35 11.01 1.01
N THR A 122 20.36 10.16 1.12
CA THR A 122 20.20 8.69 1.08
C THR A 122 19.34 8.18 2.23
N VAL A 123 19.65 8.57 3.47
CA VAL A 123 18.88 8.18 4.67
C VAL A 123 17.45 8.71 4.57
N SER A 124 17.27 9.89 4.00
CA SER A 124 15.96 10.52 3.90
C SER A 124 15.06 9.81 2.90
N THR A 125 15.61 9.41 1.76
CA THR A 125 14.92 8.57 0.77
C THR A 125 14.51 7.22 1.37
N LEU A 126 15.39 6.60 2.17
CA LEU A 126 15.05 5.36 2.90
C LEU A 126 13.90 5.56 3.89
N MET A 127 13.94 6.64 4.67
CA MET A 127 12.90 6.95 5.64
C MET A 127 11.54 7.19 4.96
N THR A 128 11.53 7.90 3.83
CA THR A 128 10.33 8.07 3.00
C THR A 128 9.79 6.72 2.52
N LEU A 129 10.63 5.89 1.92
CA LEU A 129 10.23 4.56 1.45
C LEU A 129 9.66 3.72 2.61
N SER A 130 10.33 3.71 3.77
CA SER A 130 9.87 3.01 4.96
C SER A 130 8.51 3.51 5.45
N ALA A 131 8.29 4.83 5.43
CA ALA A 131 7.03 5.41 5.85
C ALA A 131 5.91 5.05 4.87
N PHE A 132 6.17 5.06 3.56
CA PHE A 132 5.17 4.67 2.56
C PHE A 132 4.65 3.27 2.76
N LEU A 133 5.59 2.32 2.94
CA LEU A 133 5.29 0.90 3.07
C LEU A 133 4.46 0.59 4.32
N LYS A 134 4.39 1.52 5.28
CA LYS A 134 3.60 1.41 6.51
C LYS A 134 2.21 2.02 6.39
N VAL A 135 1.88 2.72 5.30
CA VAL A 135 0.56 3.32 5.11
C VAL A 135 -0.46 2.25 4.72
N LEU A 136 -1.59 2.21 5.42
CA LEU A 136 -2.70 1.33 5.10
C LEU A 136 -3.47 1.86 3.89
N ILE A 137 -3.56 1.05 2.84
CA ILE A 137 -4.28 1.39 1.59
C ILE A 137 -5.80 1.38 1.81
N MET A 138 -6.28 0.51 2.70
CA MET A 138 -7.70 0.37 3.05
C MET A 138 -7.94 0.73 4.52
N ASP A 139 -9.14 1.22 4.81
CA ASP A 139 -9.62 1.43 6.18
C ASP A 139 -10.26 0.16 6.78
N GLU A 140 -10.75 0.26 8.02
CA GLU A 140 -11.43 -0.83 8.73
C GLU A 140 -12.74 -1.28 8.06
N HIS A 141 -13.31 -0.46 7.18
CA HIS A 141 -14.50 -0.75 6.39
C HIS A 141 -14.19 -1.28 5.00
N GLN A 142 -12.92 -1.65 4.72
CA GLN A 142 -12.45 -2.14 3.42
C GLN A 142 -12.62 -1.12 2.28
N LYS A 143 -12.75 0.16 2.62
CA LYS A 143 -12.79 1.26 1.67
C LYS A 143 -11.39 1.84 1.50
N LEU A 144 -11.16 2.48 0.34
CA LEU A 144 -9.92 3.20 0.09
C LEU A 144 -9.69 4.27 1.16
N ASN A 145 -8.52 4.23 1.79
CA ASN A 145 -8.15 5.18 2.82
C ASN A 145 -7.64 6.49 2.21
N GLU A 146 -8.20 7.62 2.59
CA GLU A 146 -7.73 8.95 2.15
C GLU A 146 -6.28 9.22 2.56
N LYS A 147 -5.81 8.62 3.66
CA LYS A 147 -4.40 8.71 4.09
C LYS A 147 -3.46 8.10 3.05
N ALA A 148 -3.89 7.02 2.38
CA ALA A 148 -3.12 6.40 1.30
C ALA A 148 -2.92 7.37 0.13
N GLN A 149 -3.97 8.10 -0.25
CA GLN A 149 -3.88 9.07 -1.34
C GLN A 149 -3.00 10.28 -0.97
N LYS A 150 -3.10 10.77 0.26
CA LYS A 150 -2.21 11.83 0.78
C LYS A 150 -0.75 11.38 0.81
N ALA A 151 -0.50 10.14 1.24
CA ALA A 151 0.84 9.58 1.24
C ALA A 151 1.40 9.46 -0.19
N LEU A 152 0.58 9.03 -1.16
CA LEU A 152 0.99 8.92 -2.56
C LEU A 152 1.40 10.28 -3.15
N ASN A 153 0.62 11.34 -2.90
CA ASN A 153 0.96 12.70 -3.34
C ASN A 153 2.27 13.19 -2.73
N LEU A 154 2.46 12.97 -1.41
CA LEU A 154 3.72 13.35 -0.74
C LEU A 154 4.94 12.63 -1.35
N MET A 155 4.78 11.38 -1.77
CA MET A 155 5.85 10.61 -2.41
C MET A 155 6.22 11.19 -3.77
N GLN A 156 5.21 11.53 -4.58
CA GLN A 156 5.41 12.15 -5.88
C GLN A 156 6.16 13.48 -5.73
N ASP A 157 5.75 14.32 -4.79
CA ASP A 157 6.43 15.59 -4.47
C ASP A 157 7.90 15.37 -4.04
N GLN A 158 8.15 14.33 -3.23
CA GLN A 158 9.52 13.97 -2.87
C GLN A 158 10.34 13.52 -4.08
N MET A 159 9.75 12.71 -4.94
CA MET A 159 10.44 12.21 -6.12
C MET A 159 10.76 13.31 -7.13
N ASP A 160 9.84 14.24 -7.33
CA ASP A 160 10.04 15.37 -8.23
C ASP A 160 11.08 16.34 -7.71
N SER A 161 11.10 16.60 -6.40
CA SER A 161 12.17 17.42 -5.79
C SER A 161 13.55 16.76 -5.86
N LEU A 162 13.63 15.43 -5.71
CA LEU A 162 14.87 14.67 -5.91
C LEU A 162 15.36 14.74 -7.36
N LYS A 163 14.47 14.54 -8.34
CA LYS A 163 14.81 14.60 -9.77
C LYS A 163 15.29 15.98 -10.21
N ASN A 164 14.66 17.03 -9.70
CA ASN A 164 14.94 18.40 -10.12
C ASN A 164 16.13 19.03 -9.38
N GLY A 165 16.80 18.29 -8.49
CA GLY A 165 17.91 18.79 -7.68
C GLY A 165 17.50 19.87 -6.65
N ASN A 166 16.21 20.12 -6.49
CA ASN A 166 15.66 21.14 -5.59
C ASN A 166 15.34 20.56 -4.21
N TYR A 167 16.26 19.73 -3.70
CA TYR A 167 16.05 18.92 -2.50
C TYR A 167 16.72 19.60 -1.30
N SER A 168 15.92 20.20 -0.42
CA SER A 168 16.39 20.86 0.81
C SER A 168 16.20 19.97 2.04
N LEU A 169 17.11 20.08 3.00
CA LEU A 169 17.05 19.41 4.31
C LEU A 169 15.77 19.77 5.09
N ASP A 170 15.32 21.02 5.02
CA ASP A 170 14.06 21.44 5.64
C ASP A 170 12.85 20.78 4.98
N GLY A 171 12.88 20.68 3.64
CA GLY A 171 11.83 20.00 2.87
C GLY A 171 11.76 18.50 3.17
N ILE A 172 12.91 17.86 3.43
CA ILE A 172 12.98 16.48 3.90
C ILE A 172 12.29 16.33 5.25
N GLY A 173 12.69 17.14 6.24
CA GLY A 173 12.17 17.06 7.60
C GLY A 173 10.67 17.29 7.63
N PHE A 174 10.18 18.29 6.89
CA PHE A 174 8.74 18.57 6.76
C PHE A 174 7.95 17.37 6.22
N ARG A 175 8.42 16.75 5.14
CA ARG A 175 7.72 15.62 4.51
C ARG A 175 7.80 14.35 5.33
N GLN A 176 8.91 14.11 6.03
CA GLN A 176 9.04 13.01 6.98
C GLN A 176 8.10 13.15 8.17
N ALA A 177 7.97 14.35 8.75
CA ALA A 177 7.02 14.60 9.83
C ALA A 177 5.58 14.31 9.38
N ARG A 178 5.19 14.81 8.19
CA ARG A 178 3.86 14.60 7.65
C ARG A 178 3.55 13.13 7.32
N LEU A 179 4.54 12.38 6.83
CA LEU A 179 4.41 10.93 6.63
C LEU A 179 4.31 10.17 7.95
N LYS A 180 4.97 10.66 9.01
CA LYS A 180 4.87 10.09 10.36
C LYS A 180 3.48 10.33 10.97
N ASP A 181 2.91 11.52 10.77
CA ASP A 181 1.54 11.81 11.21
C ASP A 181 0.52 10.90 10.51
N LEU A 182 0.70 10.64 9.21
CA LEU A 182 -0.15 9.72 8.45
C LEU A 182 -0.05 8.25 8.93
N ARG A 183 1.03 7.91 9.64
CA ARG A 183 1.28 6.60 10.23
C ARG A 183 0.73 6.47 11.66
N ASP A 184 0.96 7.48 12.50
CA ASP A 184 0.78 7.39 13.95
C ASP A 184 -0.66 7.70 14.41
N ASP A 185 -1.52 8.12 13.48
CA ASP A 185 -2.94 8.34 13.72
C ASP A 185 -3.68 6.98 13.84
N LYS A 186 -3.46 6.30 14.97
CA LYS A 186 -4.25 5.18 15.49
C LYS A 186 -5.64 5.71 15.82
N ASN A 187 -6.66 5.23 15.09
CA ASN A 187 -8.09 5.31 15.41
C ASN A 187 -8.47 6.39 16.44
N SER A 188 -8.87 7.56 15.94
CA SER A 188 -9.96 8.28 16.59
C SER A 188 -11.26 8.02 15.85
#